data_AF-A0A059KLI6-F1
#
_entry.id   AF-A0A059KLI6-F1
#
_cell.length_a   1.000
_cell.length_b   1.000
_cell.length_c   1.000
_cell.angle_alpha   90.00
_cell.angle_beta   90.00
_cell.angle_gamma   90.00
#
_symmetry.space_group_name_H-M   'P 1'
#
loop_
_entity.id
_entity.type
_entity.pdbx_description
1 polymer ?
#
loop_
_entity_poly.entity_id
_entity_poly.type
_entity_poly.pdbx_seq_one_letter_code
_entity_poly.pdbx_strand_id
1 'polypeptide(L)'
;MEAMLDGVPTMGGMGVLAADDEPEITYERKGDARLLFVGGVREPLPVVDRDNSLAQPEAVSAHIEAVADPDTPAHFTPERGDLVVVLPGMGVVIAFTVEGIESPTTISAYVRRFVLQRRDELDHLQPFKGA
;
A
#
# COMPACT_ATOMS: atom_id res chain seq x y z
N MET A 1 51.09 2.65 -17.28
CA MET A 1 50.98 2.97 -15.84
C MET A 1 50.52 4.40 -15.75
N GLU A 2 49.41 4.80 -15.15
CA GLU A 2 48.19 4.19 -14.64
C GLU A 2 47.30 5.42 -14.41
N ALA A 3 46.11 5.44 -15.00
CA ALA A 3 45.19 6.57 -14.87
C ALA A 3 44.49 6.46 -13.51
N MET A 4 44.94 7.21 -12.52
CA MET A 4 44.20 7.41 -11.28
C MET A 4 43.17 8.52 -11.51
N LEU A 5 41.98 8.11 -11.93
CA LEU A 5 40.74 8.84 -11.70
C LEU A 5 40.42 8.69 -10.20
N ASP A 6 40.75 9.69 -9.41
CA ASP A 6 40.35 9.81 -8.01
C ASP A 6 39.65 11.15 -7.80
N GLY A 7 38.43 11.11 -7.27
CA GLY A 7 37.72 12.31 -6.82
C GLY A 7 36.55 12.81 -7.67
N VAL A 8 35.75 11.92 -8.28
CA VAL A 8 34.32 12.26 -8.43
C VAL A 8 33.68 11.87 -7.10
N PRO A 9 33.22 12.81 -6.25
CA PRO A 9 32.40 12.45 -5.11
C PRO A 9 31.18 11.73 -5.68
N THR A 10 31.02 10.45 -5.35
CA THR A 10 29.76 9.77 -5.54
C THR A 10 28.74 10.58 -4.74
N MET A 11 27.96 11.42 -5.43
CA MET A 11 26.63 11.84 -4.96
C MET A 11 25.74 10.59 -4.92
N GLY A 12 26.12 9.63 -4.08
CA GLY A 12 25.43 8.39 -3.80
C GLY A 12 24.45 8.66 -2.68
N GLY A 13 23.35 9.30 -3.04
CA GLY A 13 22.30 9.68 -2.12
C GLY A 13 21.36 10.69 -2.75
N MET A 14 20.99 10.50 -4.03
CA MET A 14 19.70 11.05 -4.46
C MET A 14 18.67 10.38 -3.55
N GLY A 15 18.21 11.12 -2.55
CA GLY A 15 17.10 10.72 -1.71
C GLY A 15 15.98 10.35 -2.66
N VAL A 16 15.68 9.05 -2.74
CA VAL A 16 14.44 8.61 -3.36
C VAL A 16 13.38 9.23 -2.47
N LEU A 17 12.77 10.31 -2.96
CA LEU A 17 11.63 10.93 -2.31
C LEU A 17 10.63 9.81 -2.02
N ALA A 18 10.08 9.80 -0.81
CA ALA A 18 8.91 8.97 -0.57
C ALA A 18 7.83 9.40 -1.58
N ALA A 19 6.97 8.49 -2.02
CA ALA A 19 5.88 8.86 -2.94
C ALA A 19 5.02 10.02 -2.39
N ASP A 20 5.02 10.21 -1.07
CA ASP A 20 4.32 11.28 -0.36
C ASP A 20 4.95 12.68 -0.56
N ASP A 21 6.20 12.76 -1.01
CA ASP A 21 6.93 14.01 -1.28
C ASP A 21 6.80 14.48 -2.75
N GLU A 22 6.17 13.68 -3.62
CA GLU A 22 5.94 14.02 -5.02
C GLU A 22 4.60 14.78 -5.20
N PRO A 23 4.56 15.86 -5.99
CA PRO A 23 3.34 16.66 -6.19
C PRO A 23 2.29 15.95 -7.06
N GLU A 24 2.71 14.95 -7.83
CA GLU A 24 1.86 14.20 -8.76
C GLU A 24 1.92 12.70 -8.46
N ILE A 25 0.81 12.14 -7.98
CA ILE A 25 0.69 10.70 -7.69
C ILE A 25 0.01 10.01 -8.88
N THR A 26 0.67 9.00 -9.45
CA THR A 26 0.11 8.14 -10.50
C THR A 26 -0.09 6.73 -9.98
N TYR A 27 -1.27 6.15 -10.22
CA TYR A 27 -1.60 4.79 -9.81
C TYR A 27 -1.44 3.81 -10.98
N GLU A 28 -0.79 2.67 -10.72
CA GLU A 28 -0.70 1.54 -11.64
C GLU A 28 -1.56 0.38 -11.13
N ARG A 29 -2.36 -0.23 -12.02
CA ARG A 29 -3.21 -1.37 -11.65
C ARG A 29 -2.35 -2.64 -11.49
N LYS A 30 -2.17 -3.10 -10.25
CA LYS A 30 -1.47 -4.37 -9.94
C LYS A 30 -2.27 -5.62 -10.30
N GLY A 31 -3.59 -5.62 -10.08
CA GLY A 31 -4.47 -6.74 -10.41
C GLY A 31 -5.70 -6.83 -9.52
N ASP A 32 -6.45 -7.91 -9.67
CA ASP A 32 -7.64 -8.19 -8.84
C ASP A 32 -7.26 -9.00 -7.59
N ALA A 33 -7.94 -8.71 -6.48
CA ALA A 33 -7.73 -9.36 -5.20
C ALA A 33 -9.03 -9.84 -4.57
N ARG A 34 -8.92 -10.81 -3.67
CA ARG A 34 -9.93 -11.14 -2.68
C ARG A 34 -9.63 -10.37 -1.39
N LEU A 35 -10.66 -9.71 -0.86
CA LEU A 35 -10.57 -8.91 0.35
C LEU A 35 -11.51 -9.49 1.42
N LEU A 36 -10.98 -9.72 2.62
CA LEU A 36 -11.75 -10.13 3.80
C LEU A 36 -11.46 -9.17 4.95
N PHE A 37 -12.45 -8.37 5.35
CA PHE A 37 -12.35 -7.54 6.55
C PHE A 37 -12.39 -8.40 7.82
N VAL A 38 -11.47 -8.14 8.74
CA VAL A 38 -11.25 -8.95 9.96
C VAL A 38 -11.65 -8.19 11.24
N GLY A 39 -11.98 -6.90 11.12
CA GLY A 39 -12.43 -6.04 12.23
C GLY A 39 -11.50 -4.85 12.46
N GLY A 40 -11.60 -4.23 13.63
CA GLY A 40 -10.76 -3.09 14.01
C GLY A 40 -9.30 -3.48 14.24
N VAL A 41 -8.42 -2.49 14.10
CA VAL A 41 -6.97 -2.64 14.32
C VAL A 41 -6.71 -3.06 15.77
N ARG A 42 -5.90 -4.12 15.96
CA ARG A 42 -5.65 -4.71 17.30
C ARG A 42 -4.62 -3.95 18.10
N GLU A 43 -3.66 -3.30 17.45
CA GLU A 43 -2.59 -2.54 18.08
C GLU A 43 -2.56 -1.11 17.51
N PRO A 44 -2.18 -0.09 18.30
CA PRO A 44 -1.97 1.24 17.75
C PRO A 44 -0.92 1.14 16.65
N LEU A 45 -1.23 1.60 15.44
CA LEU A 45 -0.24 1.71 14.38
C LEU A 45 0.97 2.49 14.93
N PRO A 46 2.21 2.04 14.68
CA PRO A 46 3.38 2.79 15.11
C PRO A 46 3.28 4.19 14.48
N VAL A 47 3.17 5.19 15.35
CA VAL A 47 3.15 6.61 14.99
C VAL A 47 4.56 6.97 14.52
N VAL A 48 4.89 6.60 13.29
CA VAL A 48 6.18 6.92 12.67
C VAL A 48 6.18 8.36 12.14
N ASP A 49 4.99 8.93 11.92
CA ASP A 49 4.84 10.32 11.50
C ASP A 49 3.99 11.10 12.51
N ARG A 50 4.60 12.09 13.18
CA ARG A 50 3.94 12.93 14.18
C ARG A 50 3.09 14.02 13.55
N ASP A 51 3.31 14.35 12.28
CA ASP A 51 2.60 15.45 11.62
C ASP A 51 1.27 14.98 11.00
N ASN A 52 1.06 13.66 10.85
CA ASN A 52 -0.18 13.07 10.35
C ASN A 52 -0.93 12.21 11.39
N SER A 53 -0.54 12.31 12.67
CA SER A 53 -1.06 11.48 13.76
C SER A 53 -2.40 11.99 14.32
N LEU A 54 -3.45 11.89 13.51
CA LEU A 54 -4.78 11.69 14.07
C LEU A 54 -4.98 10.19 14.20
N ALA A 55 -5.12 9.68 15.41
CA ALA A 55 -5.51 8.29 15.66
C ALA A 55 -6.71 7.99 14.74
N GLN A 56 -6.50 7.22 13.68
CA GLN A 56 -7.45 7.15 12.58
C GLN A 56 -8.63 6.27 13.00
N PRO A 57 -9.81 6.85 13.29
CA PRO A 57 -10.92 6.10 13.86
C PRO A 57 -11.53 5.09 12.88
N GLU A 58 -11.13 5.14 11.60
CA GLU A 58 -11.68 4.32 10.52
C GLU A 58 -10.71 3.26 9.98
N ALA A 59 -9.55 3.09 10.61
CA ALA A 59 -8.62 2.04 10.18
C ALA A 59 -9.23 0.65 10.41
N VAL A 60 -9.18 -0.20 9.39
CA VAL A 60 -9.74 -1.55 9.42
C VAL A 60 -8.64 -2.57 9.09
N SER A 61 -8.65 -3.69 9.80
CA SER A 61 -7.79 -4.82 9.47
C SER A 61 -8.43 -5.70 8.41
N ALA A 62 -7.65 -6.13 7.43
CA ALA A 62 -8.12 -7.04 6.37
C ALA A 62 -7.08 -8.09 5.98
N HIS A 63 -7.55 -9.19 5.40
CA HIS A 63 -6.73 -10.10 4.60
C HIS A 63 -6.94 -9.77 3.12
N ILE A 64 -5.84 -9.74 2.38
CA ILE A 64 -5.83 -9.44 0.95
C ILE A 64 -4.97 -10.48 0.26
N GLU A 65 -5.53 -11.13 -0.73
CA GLU A 65 -4.83 -12.11 -1.57
C GLU A 65 -5.09 -11.82 -3.04
N ALA A 66 -4.04 -11.86 -3.86
CA ALA A 66 -4.20 -11.75 -5.30
C ALA A 66 -5.06 -12.91 -5.84
N VAL A 67 -5.86 -12.64 -6.87
CA VAL A 67 -6.63 -13.69 -7.56
C VAL A 67 -5.72 -14.57 -8.43
N ALA A 68 -4.62 -14.00 -8.93
CA ALA A 68 -3.65 -14.72 -9.75
C ALA A 68 -2.83 -15.72 -8.91
N ASP A 69 -2.50 -16.87 -9.50
CA ASP A 69 -1.72 -17.92 -8.83
C ASP A 69 -0.28 -17.44 -8.54
N PRO A 70 0.31 -17.79 -7.38
CA PRO A 70 1.64 -17.34 -6.95
C PRO A 70 2.79 -17.54 -7.96
N ASP A 71 2.68 -18.55 -8.82
CA ASP A 71 3.70 -18.88 -9.82
C ASP A 71 3.52 -18.13 -11.15
N THR A 72 2.64 -17.13 -11.19
CA THR A 72 2.34 -16.34 -12.39
C THR A 72 2.86 -14.91 -12.27
N PRO A 73 3.27 -14.26 -13.39
CA PRO A 73 3.68 -12.86 -13.38
C PRO A 73 2.60 -11.86 -12.94
N ALA A 74 1.33 -12.28 -12.95
CA ALA A 74 0.20 -11.47 -12.52
C ALA A 74 -0.04 -11.52 -11.01
N HIS A 75 0.67 -12.39 -10.27
CA HIS A 75 0.59 -12.43 -8.83
C HIS A 75 1.33 -11.24 -8.21
N PHE A 76 0.68 -10.63 -7.24
CA PHE A 76 1.23 -9.54 -6.46
C PHE A 76 1.00 -9.77 -4.98
N THR A 77 1.80 -9.12 -4.14
CA THR A 77 1.53 -9.02 -2.71
C THR A 77 1.33 -7.55 -2.39
N PRO A 78 0.26 -7.18 -1.66
CA PRO A 78 0.06 -5.79 -1.28
C PRO A 78 1.19 -5.25 -0.41
N GLU A 79 1.54 -4.00 -0.65
CA GLU A 79 2.60 -3.27 0.03
C GLU A 79 2.05 -1.97 0.64
N ARG A 80 2.79 -1.37 1.57
CA ARG A 80 2.41 -0.06 2.13
C ARG A 80 2.34 0.97 0.99
N GLY A 81 1.31 1.80 1.00
CA GLY A 81 1.04 2.81 -0.02
C GLY A 81 0.17 2.30 -1.19
N ASP A 82 -0.09 0.99 -1.28
CA ASP A 82 -0.99 0.46 -2.30
C ASP A 82 -2.43 0.95 -2.08
N LEU A 83 -3.09 1.30 -3.19
CA LEU A 83 -4.50 1.64 -3.22
C LEU A 83 -5.34 0.39 -3.50
N VAL A 84 -6.24 0.07 -2.57
CA VAL A 84 -7.23 -1.00 -2.67
C VAL A 84 -8.58 -0.38 -2.98
N VAL A 85 -9.17 -0.76 -4.10
CA VAL A 85 -10.47 -0.24 -4.53
C VAL A 85 -11.52 -1.36 -4.50
N VAL A 86 -12.59 -1.14 -3.74
CA VAL A 86 -13.72 -2.07 -3.62
C VAL A 86 -14.90 -1.53 -4.41
N LEU A 87 -15.43 -2.36 -5.30
CA LEU A 87 -16.59 -2.06 -6.15
C LEU A 87 -17.77 -2.95 -5.75
N PRO A 88 -18.55 -2.60 -4.71
CA PRO A 88 -19.69 -3.41 -4.27
C PRO A 88 -20.86 -3.42 -5.27
N GLY A 89 -20.85 -2.52 -6.26
CA GLY A 89 -21.87 -2.40 -7.29
C GLY A 89 -22.54 -1.02 -7.30
N MET A 90 -23.51 -0.82 -8.21
CA MET A 90 -24.30 0.42 -8.34
C MET A 90 -23.48 1.71 -8.54
N GLY A 91 -22.26 1.60 -9.07
CA GLY A 91 -21.37 2.75 -9.25
C GLY A 91 -20.73 3.27 -7.97
N VAL A 92 -20.87 2.54 -6.84
CA VAL A 92 -20.19 2.86 -5.59
C VAL A 92 -18.74 2.41 -5.67
N VAL A 93 -17.83 3.29 -5.27
CA VAL A 93 -16.40 3.05 -5.15
C VAL A 93 -16.01 3.32 -3.70
N ILE A 94 -15.31 2.37 -3.07
CA ILE A 94 -14.77 2.55 -1.73
C ILE A 94 -13.27 2.29 -1.81
N ALA A 95 -12.49 3.32 -1.51
CA ALA A 95 -11.04 3.26 -1.61
C ALA A 95 -10.37 3.17 -0.23
N PHE A 96 -9.30 2.38 -0.17
CA PHE A 96 -8.46 2.23 1.01
C PHE A 96 -6.98 2.29 0.64
N THR A 97 -6.16 2.91 1.48
CA THR A 97 -4.69 2.82 1.40
C THR A 97 -4.18 1.78 2.38
N VAL A 98 -3.21 0.96 1.97
CA VAL A 98 -2.48 0.07 2.87
C VAL A 98 -1.48 0.88 3.68
N GLU A 99 -1.78 1.13 4.95
CA GLU A 99 -0.92 1.89 5.86
C GLU A 99 0.06 0.99 6.61
N GLY A 100 -0.33 -0.26 6.85
CA GLY A 100 0.44 -1.18 7.69
C GLY A 100 0.27 -2.63 7.30
N ILE A 101 1.27 -3.43 7.68
CA ILE A 101 1.24 -4.88 7.58
C ILE A 101 1.46 -5.41 9.00
N GLU A 102 0.42 -5.99 9.57
CA GLU A 102 0.45 -6.70 10.84
C GLU A 102 0.67 -8.19 10.59
N SER A 103 1.63 -8.79 11.30
CA SER A 103 1.78 -10.24 11.36
C SER A 103 1.28 -10.71 12.72
N PRO A 104 0.07 -11.30 12.82
CA PRO A 104 -0.57 -11.49 14.12
C PRO A 104 0.08 -12.52 15.05
N THR A 105 1.12 -13.28 14.68
CA THR A 105 1.90 -14.15 15.61
C THR A 105 3.07 -14.88 14.92
N THR A 106 3.92 -15.53 15.73
CA THR A 106 5.06 -16.42 15.37
C THR A 106 4.71 -17.62 14.47
N ILE A 107 3.45 -17.76 14.03
CA ILE A 107 2.99 -18.89 13.22
C ILE A 107 2.91 -18.44 11.76
N SER A 108 3.91 -18.92 11.00
CA SER A 108 4.05 -18.95 9.54
C SER A 108 3.77 -17.67 8.74
N ALA A 109 4.71 -17.30 7.86
CA ALA A 109 4.71 -16.10 7.02
C ALA A 109 3.55 -15.97 6.00
N TYR A 110 2.59 -16.90 6.03
CA TYR A 110 1.51 -17.01 5.06
C TYR A 110 0.24 -16.23 5.45
N VAL A 111 0.06 -15.82 6.71
CA VAL A 111 -1.14 -15.08 7.11
C VAL A 111 -0.75 -13.63 7.46
N ARG A 112 -0.68 -12.79 6.43
CA ARG A 112 -0.46 -11.35 6.59
C ARG A 112 -1.79 -10.64 6.78
N ARG A 113 -1.86 -9.75 7.77
CA ARG A 113 -2.99 -8.84 7.96
C ARG A 113 -2.55 -7.46 7.51
N PHE A 114 -3.38 -6.80 6.73
CA PHE A 114 -3.14 -5.43 6.27
C PHE A 114 -3.99 -4.49 7.10
N VAL A 115 -3.43 -3.33 7.42
CA VAL A 115 -4.16 -2.22 8.03
C VAL A 115 -4.49 -1.24 6.91
N LEU A 116 -5.79 -1.02 6.74
CA LEU A 116 -6.36 -0.23 5.68
C LEU A 116 -6.94 1.06 6.25
N GLN A 117 -6.57 2.20 5.65
CA GLN A 117 -7.19 3.49 5.91
C GLN A 117 -8.14 3.85 4.78
N ARG A 118 -9.37 4.27 5.11
CA ARG A 118 -10.31 4.74 4.10
C ARG A 118 -9.87 6.07 3.50
N ARG A 119 -10.05 6.21 2.18
CA ARG A 119 -9.74 7.40 1.40
C ARG A 119 -11.03 7.98 0.79
N ASP A 120 -11.81 8.66 1.61
CA ASP A 120 -13.12 9.23 1.24
C ASP A 120 -13.03 10.19 0.05
N GLU A 121 -11.90 10.86 -0.11
CA GLU A 121 -11.64 11.75 -1.23
C GLU A 121 -11.45 11.02 -2.56
N LEU A 122 -11.33 9.70 -2.57
CA LEU A 122 -11.21 8.91 -3.79
C LEU A 122 -12.53 8.22 -4.17
N ASP A 123 -13.59 8.35 -3.36
CA ASP A 123 -14.91 7.73 -3.59
C ASP A 123 -15.59 8.23 -4.88
N HIS A 124 -15.17 9.39 -5.40
CA HIS A 124 -15.70 9.99 -6.64
C HIS A 124 -14.82 9.77 -7.87
N LEU A 125 -13.66 9.13 -7.71
CA LEU A 125 -12.83 8.77 -8.84
C LEU A 125 -13.42 7.56 -9.55
N GLN A 126 -13.46 7.58 -10.89
CA GLN A 126 -13.56 6.34 -11.64
C GLN A 126 -12.18 5.68 -11.59
N PRO A 127 -11.99 4.61 -10.81
CA PRO A 127 -10.66 4.10 -10.50
C PRO A 127 -9.96 3.52 -11.73
N PHE A 128 -10.73 3.07 -12.73
CA PHE A 128 -10.20 2.49 -13.96
C PHE A 128 -11.04 2.92 -15.17
N LYS A 129 -10.41 3.58 -16.16
CA LYS A 129 -10.97 3.63 -17.52
C LYS A 129 -10.81 2.24 -18.15
N GLY A 130 -11.91 1.53 -18.37
CA GLY A 130 -11.93 0.32 -19.20
C GLY A 130 -11.81 -1.01 -18.47
N ALA A 131 -12.72 -1.26 -17.52
CA ALA A 131 -13.11 -2.63 -17.20
C ALA A 131 -14.11 -3.16 -18.25
#